data_AF-A0A0P6RYW0-F1
#
_entry.id   AF-A0A0P6RYW0-F1
#
_cell.length_a   1.000
_cell.length_b   1.000
_cell.length_c   1.000
_cell.angle_alpha   90.00
_cell.angle_beta   90.00
_cell.angle_gamma   90.00
#
_symmetry.space_group_name_H-M   'P 1'
#
loop_
_entity.id
_entity.type
_entity.pdbx_description
1 polymer ?
#
loop_
_entity_poly.entity_id
_entity_poly.type
_entity_poly.pdbx_seq_one_letter_code
_entity_poly.pdbx_strand_id
1 'polypeptide(L)'
;MFPLRDHNPSNCTPYVVYVLIAANVLAFVLYAGLNNDPRALMQFYQTYAIIPAEIVGGENASTLLTSTFIHGGLMHLGGNMLFLWIFGDNLEDEMGHLPFLAFYIACGLGAGLIHVLAAPTSQVPTIGASGAIAGVMGGYLLLFPKARVDILLILIIFFRVITVPASLMLGLWLVLQIFGGFGSNPDEGGVAYWAHAGGFAVGLVLVLPLWLRRGGTRYWRQTAGTPPNPKTQYTYSVTRVPRLPRKKKNSDRSKPGPWGK
;
A
#
# COMPACT_ATOMS: atom_id res chain seq x y z
N MET A 1 -10.62 3.54 -6.24
CA MET A 1 -10.00 2.31 -6.77
C MET A 1 -9.74 1.39 -5.60
N PHE A 2 -10.34 0.20 -5.57
CA PHE A 2 -10.16 -0.75 -4.46
C PHE A 2 -9.12 -1.81 -4.86
N PRO A 3 -7.87 -1.74 -4.39
CA PRO A 3 -6.91 -2.81 -4.64
C PRO A 3 -7.39 -4.07 -3.90
N LEU A 4 -7.35 -5.22 -4.58
CA LEU A 4 -7.75 -6.49 -4.00
C LEU A 4 -6.54 -7.29 -3.53
N ARG A 5 -5.49 -7.28 -4.33
CA ARG A 5 -4.30 -8.08 -4.15
C ARG A 5 -3.20 -7.60 -5.09
N ASP A 6 -1.95 -7.79 -4.72
CA ASP A 6 -0.81 -7.69 -5.60
C ASP A 6 -0.37 -9.10 -6.08
N HIS A 7 0.36 -9.16 -7.20
CA HIS A 7 0.79 -10.45 -7.77
C HIS A 7 2.11 -10.97 -7.18
N ASN A 8 2.65 -10.35 -6.13
CA ASN A 8 4.01 -10.64 -5.67
C ASN A 8 3.98 -11.32 -4.29
N PRO A 9 4.27 -12.63 -4.21
CA PRO A 9 4.34 -13.29 -2.92
C PRO A 9 5.54 -12.76 -2.12
N SER A 10 5.32 -12.45 -0.84
CA SER A 10 6.41 -12.19 0.11
C SER A 10 7.21 -13.46 0.40
N ASN A 11 8.54 -13.34 0.55
CA ASN A 11 9.41 -14.48 0.88
C ASN A 11 9.43 -14.78 2.39
N CYS A 12 9.11 -13.79 3.22
CA CYS A 12 9.08 -13.90 4.67
C CYS A 12 7.65 -13.66 5.20
N THR A 13 7.35 -14.22 6.36
CA THR A 13 6.08 -13.91 7.04
C THR A 13 6.12 -12.46 7.55
N PRO A 14 5.19 -11.58 7.15
CA PRO A 14 5.22 -10.16 7.48
C PRO A 14 4.63 -9.92 8.89
N TYR A 15 5.39 -10.29 9.91
CA TYR A 15 4.96 -10.22 11.31
C TYR A 15 4.60 -8.80 11.76
N VAL A 16 5.34 -7.79 11.31
CA VAL A 16 5.09 -6.41 11.72
C VAL A 16 3.81 -5.88 11.09
N VAL A 17 3.56 -6.17 9.81
CA VAL A 17 2.25 -5.88 9.18
C VAL A 17 1.12 -6.52 9.99
N TYR A 18 1.25 -7.78 10.39
CA TYR A 18 0.21 -8.46 11.18
C TYR A 18 0.00 -7.82 12.55
N VAL A 19 1.10 -7.48 13.25
CA VAL A 19 1.03 -6.80 14.55
C VAL A 19 0.40 -5.42 14.41
N LEU A 20 0.77 -4.63 13.40
CA LEU A 20 0.18 -3.32 13.13
C LEU A 20 -1.32 -3.44 12.82
N ILE A 21 -1.72 -4.42 12.01
CA ILE A 21 -3.14 -4.68 11.72
C ILE A 21 -3.88 -5.04 13.01
N ALA A 22 -3.34 -5.98 13.79
CA ALA A 22 -3.95 -6.40 15.05
C ALA A 22 -4.05 -5.24 16.05
N ALA A 23 -3.03 -4.39 16.15
CA ALA A 23 -3.03 -3.21 17.02
C ALA A 23 -4.10 -2.19 16.62
N ASN A 24 -4.25 -1.91 15.32
CA ASN A 24 -5.29 -1.02 14.80
C ASN A 24 -6.71 -1.56 15.03
N VAL A 25 -6.91 -2.86 14.80
CA VAL A 25 -8.19 -3.53 15.06
C VAL A 25 -8.51 -3.52 16.55
N LEU A 26 -7.53 -3.83 17.41
CA LEU A 26 -7.71 -3.82 18.85
C LEU A 26 -8.06 -2.41 19.34
N ALA A 27 -7.30 -1.38 18.92
CA ALA A 27 -7.58 0.01 19.26
C ALA A 27 -9.02 0.38 18.88
N PHE A 28 -9.44 0.07 17.65
CA PHE A 28 -10.80 0.33 17.18
C PHE A 28 -11.87 -0.32 18.06
N VAL A 29 -11.69 -1.60 18.42
CA VAL A 29 -12.64 -2.33 19.27
C VAL A 29 -12.71 -1.73 20.67
N LEU A 30 -11.57 -1.32 21.24
CA LEU A 30 -11.50 -0.80 22.61
C LEU A 30 -12.30 0.50 22.80
N TYR A 31 -12.31 1.41 21.82
CA TYR A 31 -13.12 2.64 21.90
C TYR A 31 -14.44 2.57 21.13
N ALA A 32 -14.76 1.46 20.45
CA ALA A 32 -15.99 1.33 19.65
C ALA A 32 -17.27 1.62 20.45
N GLY A 33 -17.27 1.36 21.76
CA GLY A 33 -18.39 1.68 22.65
C GLY A 33 -18.69 3.19 22.78
N LEU A 34 -17.69 4.05 22.53
CA LEU A 34 -17.85 5.51 22.58
C LEU A 34 -18.69 6.06 21.42
N ASN A 35 -18.88 5.29 20.34
CA ASN A 35 -19.64 5.75 19.16
C ASN A 35 -21.11 6.09 19.47
N ASN A 36 -21.66 5.59 20.58
CA ASN A 36 -23.03 5.89 21.03
C ASN A 36 -23.11 7.18 21.87
N ASP A 37 -21.97 7.77 22.25
CA ASP A 37 -21.89 9.03 23.00
C ASP A 37 -20.98 10.01 22.26
N PRO A 38 -21.54 10.93 21.43
CA PRO A 38 -20.77 11.89 20.67
C PRO A 38 -19.87 12.78 21.51
N ARG A 39 -20.25 13.07 22.76
CA ARG A 39 -19.46 13.91 23.67
C ARG A 39 -18.23 13.16 24.16
N ALA A 40 -18.41 11.91 24.59
CA ALA A 40 -17.29 11.05 25.00
C ALA A 40 -16.34 10.76 23.83
N LEU A 41 -16.88 10.54 22.63
CA LEU A 41 -16.07 10.35 21.42
C LEU A 41 -15.24 11.59 21.09
N MET A 42 -15.82 12.79 21.21
CA MET A 42 -15.08 14.04 20.98
C MET A 42 -13.95 14.22 22.00
N GLN A 43 -14.19 13.93 23.29
CA GLN A 43 -13.15 13.97 24.32
C GLN A 43 -12.02 12.97 24.04
N PHE A 44 -12.37 11.79 23.53
CA PHE A 44 -11.39 10.80 23.10
C PHE A 44 -10.54 11.34 21.93
N TYR A 45 -11.15 11.98 20.93
CA TYR A 45 -10.40 12.62 19.84
C TYR A 45 -9.52 13.77 20.32
N GLN A 46 -9.98 14.61 21.24
CA GLN A 46 -9.13 15.66 21.85
C GLN A 46 -7.90 15.09 22.57
N THR A 47 -7.96 13.83 23.02
CA THR A 47 -6.84 13.19 23.73
C THR A 47 -5.87 12.48 22.79
N TYR A 48 -6.36 11.91 21.68
CA TYR A 48 -5.58 10.98 20.87
C TYR A 48 -5.56 11.28 19.36
N ALA A 49 -6.38 12.19 18.85
CA ALA A 49 -6.33 12.65 17.47
C ALA A 49 -5.40 13.85 17.33
N ILE A 50 -4.85 14.06 16.13
CA ILE A 50 -4.10 15.28 15.86
C ILE A 50 -5.09 16.43 15.74
N ILE A 51 -4.94 17.45 16.58
CA ILE A 51 -5.56 18.76 16.37
C ILE A 51 -4.44 19.72 15.96
N PRO A 52 -4.37 20.19 14.70
CA PRO A 52 -3.25 20.97 14.22
C PRO A 52 -2.88 22.17 15.08
N ALA A 53 -3.88 22.91 15.56
CA ALA A 53 -3.66 24.07 16.43
C ALA A 53 -2.95 23.72 17.75
N GLU A 54 -3.26 22.57 18.35
CA GLU A 54 -2.63 22.13 19.60
C GLU A 54 -1.16 21.76 19.38
N ILE A 55 -0.84 21.06 18.29
CA ILE A 55 0.53 20.70 17.94
C ILE A 55 1.38 21.93 17.67
N VAL A 56 0.84 22.93 16.96
CA VAL A 56 1.51 24.22 16.74
C VAL A 56 1.72 24.96 18.05
N GLY A 57 0.76 24.87 18.99
CA GLY A 57 0.87 25.40 20.35
C GLY A 57 1.90 24.69 21.23
N GLY A 58 2.49 23.56 20.78
CA GLY A 58 3.43 22.76 21.56
C GLY A 58 2.76 21.80 22.53
N GLU A 59 1.45 21.58 22.39
CA GLU A 59 0.64 20.70 23.21
C GLU A 59 0.42 19.35 22.51
N ASN A 60 0.03 18.32 23.27
CA ASN A 60 -0.46 17.04 22.74
C ASN A 60 0.40 16.36 21.66
N ALA A 61 1.73 16.57 21.66
CA ALA A 61 2.64 15.99 20.65
C ALA A 61 2.55 14.46 20.51
N SER A 62 2.11 13.75 21.55
CA SER A 62 1.86 12.30 21.50
C SER A 62 0.79 11.90 20.46
N THR A 63 -0.11 12.81 20.09
CA THR A 63 -1.17 12.56 19.10
C THR A 63 -0.65 12.35 17.69
N LEU A 64 0.56 12.85 17.38
CA LEU A 64 1.25 12.50 16.13
C LEU A 64 1.43 10.98 15.97
N LEU A 65 1.63 10.27 17.08
CA LEU A 65 1.74 8.82 17.09
C LEU A 65 0.38 8.15 17.30
N THR A 66 -0.39 8.55 18.31
CA THR A 66 -1.62 7.83 18.68
C THR A 66 -2.73 7.95 17.64
N SER A 67 -2.81 9.08 16.91
CA SER A 67 -3.77 9.27 15.81
C SER A 67 -3.61 8.25 14.68
N THR A 68 -2.40 7.72 14.49
CA THR A 68 -2.09 6.69 13.49
C THR A 68 -2.87 5.40 13.75
N PHE A 69 -3.37 5.19 14.98
CA PHE A 69 -4.10 3.98 15.37
C PHE A 69 -5.62 4.16 15.51
N ILE A 70 -6.14 5.37 15.29
CA ILE A 70 -7.56 5.71 15.47
C ILE A 70 -8.27 5.82 14.14
N HIS A 71 -9.49 5.30 14.06
CA HIS A 71 -10.28 5.24 12.84
C HIS A 71 -11.71 5.72 13.07
N GLY A 72 -12.20 6.59 12.17
CA GLY A 72 -13.54 7.17 12.25
C GLY A 72 -14.70 6.22 11.91
N GLY A 73 -14.42 4.94 11.59
CA GLY A 73 -15.46 3.96 11.29
C GLY A 73 -14.92 2.69 10.64
N LEU A 74 -15.81 1.70 10.44
CA LEU A 74 -15.43 0.37 9.96
C LEU A 74 -14.86 0.40 8.54
N MET A 75 -15.44 1.19 7.63
CA MET A 75 -14.92 1.35 6.27
C MET A 75 -13.56 2.04 6.24
N HIS A 76 -13.32 2.99 7.14
CA HIS A 76 -12.03 3.67 7.27
C HIS A 76 -10.95 2.68 7.76
N LEU A 77 -11.25 1.90 8.81
CA LEU A 77 -10.36 0.84 9.29
C LEU A 77 -10.11 -0.22 8.22
N GLY A 78 -11.17 -0.80 7.64
CA GLY A 78 -11.07 -1.86 6.64
C GLY A 78 -10.27 -1.45 5.41
N GLY A 79 -10.46 -0.21 4.93
CA GLY A 79 -9.67 0.37 3.85
C GLY A 79 -8.18 0.45 4.21
N ASN A 80 -7.84 0.99 5.39
CA ASN A 80 -6.44 1.08 5.81
C ASN A 80 -5.79 -0.29 5.96
N MET A 81 -6.46 -1.24 6.61
CA MET A 81 -5.89 -2.58 6.83
C MET A 81 -5.70 -3.32 5.50
N LEU A 82 -6.61 -3.14 4.53
CA LEU A 82 -6.48 -3.70 3.19
C LEU A 82 -5.24 -3.14 2.46
N PHE A 83 -5.05 -1.83 2.47
CA PHE A 83 -3.88 -1.23 1.83
C PHE A 83 -2.57 -1.61 2.53
N LEU A 84 -2.56 -1.64 3.87
CA LEU A 84 -1.39 -2.09 4.63
C LEU A 84 -1.06 -3.56 4.33
N TRP A 85 -2.07 -4.41 4.21
CA TRP A 85 -1.90 -5.83 3.86
C TRP A 85 -1.32 -6.01 2.45
N ILE A 86 -1.78 -5.23 1.47
CA ILE A 86 -1.38 -5.37 0.06
C ILE A 86 0.02 -4.81 -0.22
N PHE A 87 0.42 -3.73 0.45
CA PHE A 87 1.69 -3.06 0.13
C PHE A 87 2.75 -3.22 1.22
N GLY A 88 2.36 -3.57 2.44
CA GLY A 88 3.26 -3.64 3.59
C GLY A 88 4.15 -4.87 3.58
N ASP A 89 3.66 -6.01 3.08
CA ASP A 89 4.39 -7.28 3.16
C ASP A 89 5.66 -7.30 2.30
N ASN A 90 5.62 -6.78 1.07
CA ASN A 90 6.81 -6.68 0.21
C ASN A 90 7.82 -5.66 0.75
N LEU A 91 7.35 -4.59 1.41
CA LEU A 91 8.22 -3.60 2.03
C LEU A 91 8.88 -4.15 3.29
N GLU A 92 8.14 -4.89 4.10
CA GLU A 92 8.68 -5.60 5.27
C GLU A 92 9.72 -6.65 4.85
N ASP A 93 9.48 -7.38 3.76
CA ASP A 93 10.43 -8.35 3.21
C ASP A 93 11.74 -7.67 2.73
N GLU A 94 11.64 -6.50 2.07
CA GLU A 94 12.81 -5.77 1.56
C GLU A 94 13.63 -5.05 2.65
N MET A 95 12.96 -4.54 3.68
CA MET A 95 13.56 -3.77 4.77
C MET A 95 13.99 -4.65 5.95
N GLY A 96 13.29 -5.75 6.17
CA GLY A 96 13.26 -6.49 7.43
C GLY A 96 12.27 -5.91 8.44
N HIS A 97 11.88 -6.72 9.43
CA HIS A 97 10.84 -6.42 10.42
C HIS A 97 11.05 -5.08 11.15
N LEU A 98 12.14 -4.92 11.91
CA LEU A 98 12.36 -3.71 12.73
C LEU A 98 12.57 -2.43 11.91
N PRO A 99 13.34 -2.43 10.81
CA PRO A 99 13.45 -1.26 9.95
C PRO A 99 12.11 -0.86 9.31
N PHE A 100 11.26 -1.84 8.94
CA PHE A 100 9.92 -1.56 8.44
C PHE A 100 9.03 -0.92 9.51
N LEU A 101 9.07 -1.40 10.75
CA LEU A 101 8.32 -0.78 11.86
C LEU A 101 8.73 0.68 12.07
N ALA A 102 10.04 0.95 12.11
CA ALA A 102 10.57 2.31 12.25
C ALA A 102 10.19 3.19 11.05
N PHE A 103 10.25 2.65 9.84
CA PHE A 103 9.81 3.32 8.62
C PHE A 103 8.32 3.68 8.66
N TYR A 104 7.45 2.74 9.07
CA TYR A 104 6.01 2.97 9.18
C TYR A 104 5.69 4.09 10.16
N ILE A 105 6.30 4.05 11.36
CA ILE A 105 6.12 5.08 12.38
C ILE A 105 6.62 6.43 11.87
N ALA A 106 7.81 6.49 11.28
CA ALA A 106 8.37 7.72 10.72
C ALA A 106 7.49 8.32 9.61
N CYS A 107 6.89 7.48 8.76
CA CYS A 107 5.92 7.92 7.75
C CYS A 107 4.66 8.51 8.39
N GLY A 108 4.11 7.88 9.43
CA GLY A 108 2.95 8.39 10.16
C GLY A 108 3.22 9.75 10.81
N LEU A 109 4.34 9.88 11.52
CA LEU A 109 4.76 11.14 12.13
C LEU A 109 4.97 12.23 11.08
N GLY A 110 5.68 11.93 9.99
CA GLY A 110 5.92 12.87 8.90
C GLY A 110 4.64 13.31 8.18
N ALA A 111 3.72 12.37 7.94
CA ALA A 111 2.40 12.65 7.38
C ALA A 111 1.58 13.59 8.28
N GLY A 112 1.56 13.31 9.58
CA GLY A 112 0.89 14.14 10.58
C GLY A 112 1.46 15.56 10.60
N LEU A 113 2.80 15.70 10.65
CA LEU A 113 3.45 17.00 10.63
C LEU A 113 3.16 17.79 9.35
N ILE A 114 3.20 17.16 8.18
CA ILE A 114 2.87 17.83 6.92
C ILE A 114 1.41 18.30 6.91
N HIS A 115 0.49 17.51 7.46
CA HIS A 115 -0.90 17.91 7.59
C HIS A 115 -1.07 19.10 8.56
N VAL A 116 -0.39 19.09 9.70
CA VAL A 116 -0.36 20.23 10.64
C VAL A 116 0.14 21.49 9.95
N LEU A 117 1.22 21.40 9.17
CA LEU A 117 1.76 22.54 8.42
C LEU A 117 0.81 23.06 7.34
N ALA A 118 -0.04 22.20 6.78
CA ALA A 118 -1.02 22.58 5.77
C ALA A 118 -2.25 23.30 6.35
N ALA A 119 -2.57 23.06 7.62
CA ALA A 119 -3.73 23.64 8.30
C ALA A 119 -3.44 23.99 9.77
N PRO A 120 -2.46 24.89 10.05
CA PRO A 120 -1.87 25.06 11.38
C PRO A 120 -2.84 25.61 12.44
N THR A 121 -3.91 26.28 12.02
CA THR A 121 -4.93 26.85 12.92
C THR A 121 -6.16 25.96 13.05
N SER A 122 -6.19 24.80 12.38
CA SER A 122 -7.36 23.95 12.33
C SER A 122 -7.65 23.30 13.68
N GLN A 123 -8.94 23.29 14.03
CA GLN A 123 -9.48 22.63 15.22
C GLN A 123 -10.09 21.26 14.90
N VAL A 124 -10.02 20.85 13.63
CA VAL A 124 -10.60 19.60 13.16
C VAL A 124 -9.68 18.44 13.55
N PRO A 125 -10.18 17.43 14.30
CA PRO A 125 -9.39 16.26 14.64
C PRO A 125 -9.05 15.40 13.41
N THR A 126 -7.78 15.06 13.26
CA THR A 126 -7.26 14.17 12.21
C THR A 126 -6.82 12.83 12.80
N ILE A 127 -7.34 11.75 12.23
CA ILE A 127 -7.13 10.37 12.67
C ILE A 127 -6.90 9.46 11.46
N GLY A 128 -6.21 8.34 11.67
CA GLY A 128 -6.11 7.26 10.70
C GLY A 128 -4.68 6.81 10.44
N ALA A 129 -4.52 5.51 10.18
CA ALA A 129 -3.28 4.92 9.72
C ALA A 129 -2.88 5.36 8.29
N SER A 130 -3.77 6.04 7.58
CA SER A 130 -3.68 6.30 6.14
C SER A 130 -2.46 7.13 5.74
N GLY A 131 -1.99 8.05 6.59
CA GLY A 131 -0.75 8.80 6.35
C GLY A 131 0.51 7.90 6.35
N ALA A 132 0.62 7.01 7.34
CA ALA A 132 1.71 6.02 7.40
C ALA A 132 1.64 5.05 6.22
N ILE A 133 0.45 4.56 5.89
CA ILE A 133 0.21 3.67 4.76
C ILE A 133 0.49 4.38 3.42
N ALA A 134 0.22 5.67 3.31
CA ALA A 134 0.62 6.46 2.15
C ALA A 134 2.14 6.45 1.98
N GLY A 135 2.90 6.54 3.07
CA GLY A 135 4.35 6.36 3.05
C GLY A 135 4.79 4.96 2.60
N VAL A 136 4.11 3.91 3.06
CA VAL A 136 4.30 2.54 2.54
C VAL A 136 4.07 2.50 1.02
N MET A 137 3.00 3.12 0.52
CA MET A 137 2.76 3.21 -0.93
C MET A 137 3.84 4.01 -1.68
N GLY A 138 4.35 5.10 -1.09
CA GLY A 138 5.46 5.88 -1.65
C GLY A 138 6.75 5.07 -1.77
N GLY A 139 7.06 4.29 -0.73
CA GLY A 139 8.20 3.37 -0.76
C GLY A 139 8.01 2.23 -1.77
N TYR A 140 6.81 1.66 -1.82
CA TYR A 140 6.43 0.62 -2.77
C TYR A 140 6.58 1.08 -4.22
N LEU A 141 6.15 2.30 -4.54
CA LEU A 141 6.30 2.87 -5.87
C LEU A 141 7.78 2.91 -6.32
N LEU A 142 8.68 3.31 -5.42
CA LEU A 142 10.10 3.43 -5.75
C LEU A 142 10.78 2.07 -5.91
N LEU A 143 10.47 1.10 -5.06
CA LEU A 143 11.06 -0.24 -5.12
C LEU A 143 10.49 -1.06 -6.27
N PHE A 144 9.18 -0.98 -6.51
CA PHE A 144 8.46 -1.88 -7.41
C PHE A 144 7.58 -1.15 -8.45
N PRO A 145 8.16 -0.26 -9.28
CA PRO A 145 7.38 0.59 -10.19
C PRO A 145 6.59 -0.19 -11.25
N LYS A 146 6.98 -1.44 -11.54
CA LYS A 146 6.34 -2.32 -12.54
C LYS A 146 5.56 -3.47 -11.90
N ALA A 147 5.44 -3.52 -10.58
CA ALA A 147 4.55 -4.47 -9.91
C ALA A 147 3.12 -4.34 -10.44
N ARG A 148 2.41 -5.46 -10.48
CA ARG A 148 1.02 -5.52 -10.94
C ARG A 148 0.09 -5.61 -9.74
N VAL A 149 -0.89 -4.73 -9.70
CA VAL A 149 -1.90 -4.68 -8.65
C VAL A 149 -3.27 -4.90 -9.29
N ASP A 150 -4.03 -5.84 -8.75
CA ASP A 150 -5.42 -6.06 -9.16
C ASP A 150 -6.32 -5.06 -8.45
N ILE A 151 -7.04 -4.29 -9.25
CA ILE A 151 -7.98 -3.29 -8.76
C ILE A 151 -9.38 -3.73 -9.12
N LEU A 152 -10.24 -3.76 -8.10
CA LEU A 152 -11.67 -3.82 -8.29
C LEU A 152 -12.20 -2.44 -8.69
N LEU A 153 -12.71 -2.37 -9.90
CA LEU A 153 -13.56 -1.26 -10.36
C LEU A 153 -15.01 -1.64 -10.09
N ILE A 154 -15.67 -0.83 -9.27
CA ILE A 154 -17.11 -0.89 -9.01
C ILE A 154 -17.74 0.29 -9.74
N LEU A 155 -18.40 0.02 -10.87
CA LEU A 155 -19.15 1.01 -11.64
C LEU A 155 -20.65 0.72 -11.54
N ILE A 156 -21.27 1.16 -10.43
CA ILE A 156 -22.71 1.04 -10.09
C ILE A 156 -23.28 -0.39 -10.14
N ILE A 157 -23.31 -1.02 -11.32
CA ILE A 157 -23.73 -2.41 -11.57
C ILE A 157 -22.63 -3.30 -12.18
N PHE A 158 -21.48 -2.75 -12.59
CA PHE A 158 -20.39 -3.50 -13.19
C PHE A 158 -19.24 -3.70 -12.19
N PHE A 159 -18.95 -4.96 -11.89
CA PHE A 159 -17.77 -5.38 -11.12
C PHE A 159 -16.74 -5.93 -12.09
N ARG A 160 -15.63 -5.21 -12.27
CA ARG A 160 -14.52 -5.68 -13.11
C ARG A 160 -13.20 -5.57 -12.36
N VAL A 161 -12.47 -6.68 -12.31
CA VAL A 161 -11.10 -6.70 -11.84
C VAL A 161 -10.19 -6.38 -13.02
N ILE A 162 -9.38 -5.34 -12.88
CA ILE A 162 -8.35 -4.97 -13.85
C ILE A 162 -6.99 -5.00 -13.18
N THR A 163 -6.00 -5.55 -13.88
CA THR A 163 -4.61 -5.54 -13.42
C THR A 163 -3.92 -4.32 -14.01
N VAL A 164 -3.37 -3.46 -13.16
CA VAL A 164 -2.64 -2.26 -13.59
C VAL A 164 -1.25 -2.21 -12.98
N PRO A 165 -0.28 -1.54 -13.63
CA PRO A 165 1.01 -1.26 -13.00
C PRO A 165 0.84 -0.40 -11.74
N ALA A 166 1.58 -0.73 -10.69
CA ALA A 166 1.61 0.00 -9.43
C ALA A 166 1.97 1.47 -9.65
N SER A 167 2.91 1.76 -10.56
CA SER A 167 3.25 3.14 -10.93
C SER A 167 2.08 3.97 -11.42
N LEU A 168 1.23 3.40 -12.28
CA LEU A 168 0.06 4.10 -12.78
C LEU A 168 -0.98 4.29 -11.68
N MET A 169 -1.27 3.24 -10.91
CA MET A 169 -2.24 3.30 -9.81
C MET A 169 -1.83 4.31 -8.74
N LEU A 170 -0.64 4.15 -8.19
CA LEU A 170 -0.15 4.96 -7.07
C LEU A 170 0.14 6.39 -7.51
N GLY A 171 0.66 6.59 -8.73
CA GLY A 171 0.84 7.90 -9.31
C GLY A 171 -0.50 8.64 -9.50
N LEU A 172 -1.51 7.98 -10.08
CA LEU A 172 -2.85 8.56 -10.22
C LEU A 172 -3.47 8.84 -8.84
N TRP A 173 -3.35 7.91 -7.89
CA TRP A 173 -3.84 8.10 -6.54
C TRP A 173 -3.22 9.33 -5.87
N LEU A 174 -1.89 9.50 -5.96
CA LEU A 174 -1.20 10.67 -5.41
C LEU A 174 -1.67 11.97 -6.06
N VAL A 175 -1.84 11.98 -7.38
CA VAL A 175 -2.38 13.14 -8.11
C VAL A 175 -3.77 13.49 -7.58
N LEU A 176 -4.66 12.51 -7.42
CA LEU A 176 -5.99 12.73 -6.85
C LEU A 176 -5.92 13.26 -5.41
N GLN A 177 -4.95 12.83 -4.60
CA GLN A 177 -4.77 13.38 -3.25
C GLN A 177 -4.40 14.87 -3.30
N ILE A 178 -3.47 15.25 -4.18
CA ILE A 178 -3.03 16.64 -4.33
C ILE A 178 -4.19 17.53 -4.81
N PHE A 179 -4.93 17.09 -5.84
CA PHE A 179 -6.11 17.82 -6.32
C PHE A 179 -7.21 17.92 -5.25
N GLY A 180 -7.45 16.85 -4.49
CA GLY A 180 -8.36 16.86 -3.35
C GLY A 180 -7.95 17.88 -2.30
N GLY A 181 -6.66 17.96 -1.97
CA GLY A 181 -6.12 18.91 -1.00
C GLY A 181 -6.27 20.38 -1.39
N PHE A 182 -6.22 20.70 -2.68
CA PHE A 182 -6.54 22.05 -3.18
C PHE A 182 -8.04 22.32 -3.30
N GLY A 183 -8.86 21.28 -3.47
CA GLY A 183 -10.31 21.38 -3.65
C GLY A 183 -11.13 21.30 -2.36
N SER A 184 -10.53 20.94 -1.23
CA SER A 184 -11.20 20.81 0.07
C SER A 184 -10.72 21.86 1.06
N ASN A 185 -11.63 22.37 1.89
CA ASN A 185 -11.28 23.17 3.05
C ASN A 185 -10.81 22.25 4.21
N PRO A 186 -9.57 22.38 4.70
CA PRO A 186 -9.09 21.59 5.83
C PRO A 186 -9.91 21.75 7.12
N ASP A 187 -10.65 22.85 7.27
CA ASP A 187 -11.44 23.16 8.47
C ASP A 187 -12.86 22.55 8.48
N GLU A 188 -13.27 21.85 7.42
CA GLU A 188 -14.63 21.31 7.29
C GLU A 188 -14.73 19.79 7.60
N GLY A 189 -13.62 19.17 8.00
CA GLY A 189 -13.55 17.72 8.18
C GLY A 189 -13.61 16.95 6.87
N GLY A 190 -13.29 15.65 6.94
CA GLY A 190 -13.27 14.76 5.78
C GLY A 190 -11.92 14.10 5.56
N VAL A 191 -11.47 14.04 4.30
CA VAL A 191 -10.25 13.31 3.93
C VAL A 191 -9.03 14.20 4.17
N ALA A 192 -8.06 13.71 4.95
CA ALA A 192 -6.79 14.40 5.21
C ALA A 192 -5.82 14.31 4.00
N TYR A 193 -6.19 14.94 2.88
CA TYR A 193 -5.44 14.88 1.61
C TYR A 193 -3.95 15.24 1.76
N TRP A 194 -3.64 16.27 2.55
CA TRP A 194 -2.24 16.68 2.80
C TRP A 194 -1.46 15.68 3.64
N ALA A 195 -2.12 14.96 4.56
CA ALA A 195 -1.48 13.85 5.27
C ALA A 195 -1.12 12.72 4.31
N HIS A 196 -2.01 12.41 3.36
CA HIS A 196 -1.77 11.37 2.37
C HIS A 196 -0.64 11.72 1.39
N ALA A 197 -0.69 12.90 0.79
CA ALA A 197 0.35 13.36 -0.14
C ALA A 197 1.70 13.52 0.58
N GLY A 198 1.69 14.07 1.79
CA GLY A 198 2.87 14.23 2.63
C GLY A 198 3.48 12.89 3.05
N GLY A 199 2.66 11.98 3.57
CA GLY A 199 3.09 10.62 3.93
C GLY A 199 3.71 9.89 2.76
N PHE A 200 3.10 9.95 1.58
CA PHE A 200 3.64 9.37 0.35
C PHE A 200 5.03 9.91 0.00
N ALA A 201 5.20 11.24 0.05
CA ALA A 201 6.50 11.87 -0.21
C ALA A 201 7.54 11.48 0.84
N VAL A 202 7.18 11.47 2.13
CA VAL A 202 8.05 11.05 3.23
C VAL A 202 8.52 9.62 3.03
N GLY A 203 7.61 8.68 2.75
CA GLY A 203 7.96 7.28 2.51
C GLY A 203 8.86 7.08 1.30
N LEU A 204 8.60 7.80 0.20
CA LEU A 204 9.48 7.79 -0.98
C LEU A 204 10.90 8.24 -0.61
N VAL A 205 11.02 9.34 0.13
CA VAL A 205 12.33 9.86 0.57
C VAL A 205 13.04 8.91 1.53
N LEU A 206 12.32 8.37 2.53
CA LEU A 206 12.91 7.49 3.54
C LEU A 206 13.39 6.15 2.97
N VAL A 207 12.80 5.66 1.87
CA VAL A 207 13.26 4.42 1.23
C VAL A 207 14.43 4.63 0.27
N LEU A 208 14.76 5.88 -0.12
CA LEU A 208 15.88 6.18 -1.04
C LEU A 208 17.20 5.53 -0.64
N PRO A 209 17.66 5.60 0.64
CA PRO A 209 18.92 4.98 1.04
C PRO A 209 18.93 3.47 0.82
N LEU A 210 17.81 2.78 1.06
CA LEU A 210 17.69 1.34 0.79
C LEU A 210 17.78 1.06 -0.71
N TRP A 211 17.01 1.80 -1.52
CA TRP A 211 17.02 1.66 -2.97
C TRP A 211 18.42 1.89 -3.57
N LEU A 212 19.13 2.90 -3.09
CA LEU A 212 20.52 3.18 -3.50
C LEU A 212 21.48 2.05 -3.09
N ARG A 213 21.38 1.53 -1.86
CA ARG A 213 22.18 0.39 -1.39
C ARG A 213 21.95 -0.88 -2.21
N ARG A 214 20.74 -1.07 -2.75
CA ARG A 214 20.40 -2.19 -3.66
C ARG A 214 20.88 -1.98 -5.10
N GLY A 215 21.48 -0.83 -5.42
CA GLY A 215 22.03 -0.51 -6.74
C GLY A 215 21.15 0.40 -7.60
N GLY A 216 20.11 1.01 -7.03
CA GLY A 216 19.27 2.00 -7.69
C GLY A 216 18.63 1.47 -8.98
N THR A 217 18.88 2.10 -10.12
CA THR A 217 18.36 1.63 -11.41
C THR A 217 18.87 0.24 -11.81
N ARG A 218 20.02 -0.20 -11.27
CA ARG A 218 20.50 -1.58 -11.45
C ARG A 218 19.56 -2.59 -10.78
N TYR A 219 19.02 -2.26 -9.60
CA TYR A 219 18.04 -3.10 -8.91
C TYR A 219 16.83 -3.34 -9.82
N TRP A 220 16.24 -2.28 -10.38
CA TRP A 220 15.10 -2.41 -11.30
C TRP A 220 15.42 -3.25 -12.55
N ARG A 221 16.64 -3.16 -13.09
CA ARG A 221 17.04 -4.00 -14.24
C ARG A 221 17.16 -5.47 -13.86
N GLN A 222 17.60 -5.77 -12.64
CA GLN A 222 17.75 -7.14 -12.14
C GLN A 222 16.41 -7.76 -11.77
N THR A 223 15.51 -6.99 -11.16
CA THR A 223 14.20 -7.47 -10.70
C THR A 223 13.07 -7.20 -11.69
N ALA A 224 13.39 -6.63 -12.86
CA ALA A 224 12.42 -6.11 -13.82
C ALA A 224 11.42 -5.09 -13.22
N GLY A 225 11.75 -4.45 -12.10
CA GLY A 225 10.88 -3.48 -11.41
C GLY A 225 9.73 -4.12 -10.64
N THR A 226 9.82 -5.41 -10.33
CA THR A 226 8.90 -6.16 -9.46
C THR A 226 9.66 -6.68 -8.23
N PRO A 227 8.99 -7.14 -7.16
CA PRO A 227 9.66 -7.81 -6.04
C PRO A 227 10.52 -8.99 -6.49
N PRO A 228 11.63 -9.30 -5.78
CA PRO A 228 12.50 -10.42 -6.13
C PRO A 228 11.74 -11.74 -5.94
N ASN A 229 11.51 -12.45 -7.05
CA ASN A 229 10.93 -13.78 -7.00
C ASN A 229 12.02 -14.79 -6.61
N PRO A 230 11.76 -15.73 -5.68
CA PRO A 230 12.68 -16.82 -5.41
C PRO A 230 12.83 -17.65 -6.68
N LYS A 231 14.07 -18.02 -7.04
CA LYS A 231 14.29 -18.89 -8.20
C LYS A 231 13.56 -20.20 -7.97
N THR A 232 12.59 -20.53 -8.83
CA THR A 232 11.94 -21.84 -8.83
C THR A 232 13.02 -22.92 -8.89
N GLN A 233 13.15 -23.71 -7.83
CA GLN A 233 14.01 -24.88 -7.85
C GLN A 233 13.33 -25.97 -8.68
N TYR A 234 13.70 -26.05 -9.95
CA TYR A 234 13.20 -27.10 -10.83
C TYR A 234 13.82 -28.43 -10.41
N THR A 235 12.98 -29.36 -9.96
CA THR A 235 13.38 -30.77 -9.90
C THR A 235 13.22 -31.34 -11.30
N TYR A 236 14.33 -31.40 -12.05
CA TYR A 236 14.33 -32.02 -13.36
C TYR A 236 14.13 -33.53 -13.19
N SER A 237 13.06 -34.08 -13.75
CA SER A 237 12.88 -35.52 -13.89
C SER A 237 13.11 -35.93 -15.34
N VAL A 238 13.68 -37.12 -15.54
CA VAL A 238 13.77 -37.70 -16.88
C VAL A 238 12.35 -37.93 -17.36
N THR A 239 11.97 -37.26 -18.45
CA THR A 239 10.63 -37.42 -19.02
C THR A 239 10.39 -38.87 -19.41
N ARG A 240 9.29 -39.45 -18.92
CA ARG A 240 8.81 -40.78 -19.36
C ARG A 240 8.12 -40.72 -20.71
N VAL A 241 7.94 -39.52 -21.28
CA VAL A 241 7.33 -39.33 -22.60
C VAL A 241 8.29 -39.88 -23.66
N PRO A 242 7.88 -40.91 -24.43
CA PRO A 242 8.69 -41.44 -25.51
C PRO A 242 9.01 -40.34 -26.53
N ARG A 243 10.29 -40.20 -26.91
CA ARG A 243 10.67 -39.33 -28.02
C ARG A 243 10.14 -39.96 -29.30
N LEU A 244 9.04 -39.45 -29.82
CA LEU A 244 8.54 -39.87 -31.12
C LEU A 244 9.58 -39.52 -32.19
N PRO A 245 10.05 -40.49 -32.99
CA PRO A 245 10.97 -40.19 -34.08
C PRO A 245 10.25 -39.24 -35.04
N ARG A 246 10.92 -38.14 -35.38
CA ARG A 246 10.44 -37.20 -36.39
C ARG A 246 10.20 -37.99 -37.68
N LYS A 247 8.93 -38.11 -38.09
CA LYS A 247 8.52 -38.83 -39.30
C LYS A 247 9.40 -38.31 -40.45
N LYS A 248 10.29 -39.17 -40.99
CA LYS A 248 11.02 -38.84 -42.22
C LYS A 248 9.94 -38.52 -43.25
N LYS A 249 10.00 -37.31 -43.80
CA LYS A 249 9.11 -36.89 -44.88
C LYS A 249 9.47 -37.82 -46.04
N ASN A 250 8.67 -38.86 -46.27
CA ASN A 250 8.81 -39.68 -47.47
C ASN A 250 8.75 -38.71 -48.65
N SER A 251 9.79 -38.69 -49.46
CA SER A 251 9.86 -37.92 -50.71
C SER A 251 8.81 -38.38 -51.73
N ASP A 252 8.10 -39.45 -51.44
CA ASP A 252 7.01 -39.97 -52.27
C ASP A 252 5.65 -39.40 -51.82
N ARG A 253 5.42 -38.11 -52.13
CA ARG A 253 4.09 -37.50 -52.08
C ARG A 253 3.37 -37.80 -53.39
N SER A 254 2.91 -39.03 -53.55
CA SER A 254 2.00 -39.42 -54.64
C SER A 254 0.67 -40.00 -54.14
N LYS A 255 0.45 -40.13 -52.82
CA LYS A 255 -0.84 -40.56 -52.28
C LYS A 255 -1.76 -39.36 -52.04
N PRO A 256 -2.89 -39.22 -52.76
CA PRO A 256 -3.86 -38.18 -52.50
C PRO A 256 -4.44 -38.37 -51.10
N GLY A 257 -4.62 -37.26 -50.39
CA GLY A 257 -5.30 -37.27 -49.09
C GLY A 257 -6.76 -37.75 -49.22
N PRO A 258 -7.46 -37.99 -48.10
CA PRO A 258 -8.86 -38.45 -48.09
C PRO A 258 -9.85 -37.49 -48.77
N TRP A 259 -9.38 -36.30 -49.16
CA TRP A 259 -10.15 -35.27 -49.85
C TRP A 259 -9.83 -35.13 -51.34
N GLY A 260 -9.04 -36.06 -51.92
CA GLY A 260 -8.93 -36.24 -53.36
C GLY A 260 -8.77 -34.95 -54.17
N LYS A 261 -7.67 -34.23 -53.97
CA LYS A 261 -6.97 -33.36 -54.94
C LYS A 261 -5.65 -32.89 -54.34
#